data_AF-A0A950CIK8-F1
#
_entry.id   AF-A0A950CIK8-F1
#
_cell.length_a   1.000
_cell.length_b   1.000
_cell.length_c   1.000
_cell.angle_alpha   90.00
_cell.angle_beta   90.00
_cell.angle_gamma   90.00
#
_symmetry.space_group_name_H-M   'P 1'
#
loop_
_entity.id
_entity.type
_entity.pdbx_description
1 polymer ?
#
loop_
_entity_poly.entity_id
_entity_poly.type
_entity_poly.pdbx_seq_one_letter_code
_entity_poly.pdbx_strand_id
1 'polypeptide(L)'
;GHTPGSQCFLVEGNLISGDTLFVNSCGRVDLPGSDPEQMYYSLNHTLRNLDDSTVVYPGHAYAPESSTTIGEQKRHNMYMRFKNLDDFLMAMGYSR
;
A
#
# COMPACT_ATOMS: atom_id res chain seq x y z
N GLY A 1 8.09 1.58 4.05
CA GLY A 1 7.94 2.06 2.67
C GLY A 1 7.94 3.57 2.61
N HIS A 2 6.77 4.20 2.70
CA HIS A 2 6.59 5.66 2.57
C HIS A 2 7.54 6.50 3.44
N THR A 3 7.69 6.14 4.72
CA THR A 3 8.71 6.70 5.63
C THR A 3 9.26 5.58 6.53
N PRO A 4 10.43 5.78 7.20
CA PRO A 4 10.95 4.80 8.15
C PRO A 4 10.01 4.53 9.33
N GLY A 5 9.21 5.53 9.73
CA GLY A 5 8.28 5.44 10.85
C GLY A 5 6.84 5.04 10.46
N SER A 6 6.59 4.76 9.18
CA SER A 6 5.25 4.35 8.71
C SER A 6 4.80 3.05 9.39
N GLN A 7 3.60 3.06 9.96
CA GLN A 7 2.99 1.91 10.63
C GLN A 7 1.54 1.76 10.15
N CYS A 8 1.07 0.52 10.11
CA CYS A 8 -0.35 0.20 9.92
C CYS A 8 -0.90 -0.42 11.20
N PHE A 9 -2.12 -0.06 11.59
CA PHE A 9 -2.78 -0.59 12.78
C PHE A 9 -4.01 -1.38 12.37
N LEU A 10 -4.06 -2.66 12.70
CA LEU A 10 -5.22 -3.52 12.46
C LEU A 10 -5.98 -3.73 13.78
N VAL A 11 -7.23 -3.28 13.82
CA VAL A 11 -8.11 -3.37 15.00
C VAL A 11 -9.47 -3.86 14.55
N GLU A 12 -9.87 -5.04 15.02
CA GLU A 12 -11.21 -5.62 14.76
C GLU A 12 -11.59 -5.64 13.27
N GLY A 13 -10.66 -6.01 12.38
CA GLY A 13 -10.89 -6.05 10.93
C GLY A 13 -10.84 -4.70 10.23
N ASN A 14 -10.46 -3.63 10.94
CA ASN A 14 -10.26 -2.29 10.39
C ASN A 14 -8.76 -1.96 10.40
N LEU A 15 -8.22 -1.66 9.22
CA LEU A 15 -6.82 -1.31 8.99
C LEU A 15 -6.70 0.21 8.81
N ILE A 16 -6.03 0.87 9.75
CA ILE A 16 -5.52 2.23 9.54
C ILE A 16 -4.19 2.10 8.81
N SER A 17 -4.16 2.43 7.52
CA SER A 17 -3.00 2.18 6.65
C SER A 17 -2.03 3.37 6.53
N GLY A 18 -2.42 4.53 7.03
CA GLY A 18 -1.68 5.78 6.82
C GLY A 18 -1.39 5.98 5.33
N ASP A 19 -0.14 6.32 5.01
CA ASP A 19 0.31 6.52 3.64
C ASP A 19 0.95 5.27 3.01
N THR A 20 0.77 4.10 3.63
CA THR A 20 1.25 2.84 3.04
C THR A 20 0.33 2.37 1.91
N LEU A 21 -0.98 2.41 2.12
CA LEU A 21 -2.00 1.98 1.16
C LEU A 21 -3.12 3.01 1.08
N PHE A 22 -3.43 3.44 -0.14
CA PHE A 22 -4.57 4.30 -0.47
C PHE A 22 -5.60 3.53 -1.31
N VAL A 23 -6.78 4.11 -1.50
CA VAL A 23 -7.76 3.60 -2.47
C VAL A 23 -7.16 3.66 -3.87
N ASN A 24 -6.90 2.49 -4.46
CA ASN A 24 -6.31 2.29 -5.79
C ASN A 24 -4.94 2.96 -6.02
N SER A 25 -4.22 3.31 -4.95
CA SER A 25 -2.88 3.90 -5.00
C SER A 25 -2.04 3.56 -3.76
N CYS A 26 -0.84 4.11 -3.62
CA CYS A 26 -0.01 4.05 -2.43
C CYS A 26 0.75 5.37 -2.22
N GLY A 27 1.36 5.55 -1.05
CA GLY A 27 2.18 6.73 -0.77
C GLY A 27 3.44 6.78 -1.63
N ARG A 28 3.92 8.00 -1.86
CA ARG A 28 5.19 8.25 -2.56
C ARG A 28 6.38 7.64 -1.80
N VAL A 29 7.45 7.35 -2.53
CA VAL A 29 8.66 6.68 -2.00
C VAL A 29 9.96 7.33 -2.50
N ASP A 30 9.92 8.62 -2.84
CA ASP A 30 11.00 9.40 -3.45
C ASP A 30 11.57 10.51 -2.54
N LEU A 31 11.24 10.50 -1.24
CA LEU A 31 11.75 11.47 -0.27
C LEU A 31 12.87 10.87 0.59
N PRO A 32 13.74 11.68 1.21
CA PRO A 32 14.79 11.15 2.08
C PRO A 32 14.25 10.19 3.15
N GLY A 33 14.80 8.98 3.18
CA GLY A 33 14.44 7.93 4.13
C GLY A 33 13.28 7.02 3.70
N SER A 34 12.56 7.32 2.62
CA SER A 34 11.63 6.35 2.05
C SER A 34 12.37 5.20 1.38
N ASP A 35 11.70 4.06 1.24
CA ASP A 35 12.28 2.86 0.65
C ASP A 35 11.23 2.17 -0.25
N PRO A 36 11.43 2.16 -1.60
CA PRO A 36 10.51 1.55 -2.54
C PRO A 36 10.51 0.02 -2.44
N GLU A 37 11.61 -0.63 -2.10
CA GLU A 37 11.65 -2.09 -1.89
C GLU A 37 10.81 -2.45 -0.67
N GLN A 38 10.95 -1.71 0.44
CA GLN A 38 10.08 -1.90 1.60
C GLN A 38 8.62 -1.60 1.31
N MET A 39 8.30 -0.65 0.43
CA MET A 39 6.91 -0.41 0.01
C MET A 39 6.34 -1.62 -0.70
N TYR A 40 7.10 -2.23 -1.62
CA TYR A 40 6.72 -3.48 -2.27
C TYR A 40 6.40 -4.58 -1.26
N TYR A 41 7.28 -4.82 -0.28
CA TYR A 41 7.06 -5.82 0.77
C TYR A 41 5.86 -5.50 1.67
N SER A 42 5.68 -4.24 2.04
CA SER A 42 4.53 -3.79 2.84
C SER A 42 3.22 -4.08 2.10
N LEU A 43 3.13 -3.72 0.83
CA LEU A 43 1.93 -3.90 0.02
C LEU A 43 1.68 -5.36 -0.37
N ASN A 44 2.65 -6.01 -1.00
CA ASN A 44 2.46 -7.29 -1.70
C ASN A 44 2.72 -8.52 -0.82
N HIS A 45 3.47 -8.38 0.28
CA HIS A 45 3.81 -9.47 1.19
C HIS A 45 3.24 -9.33 2.60
N THR A 46 2.81 -8.13 3.00
CA THR A 46 2.21 -7.92 4.33
C THR A 46 0.71 -7.66 4.21
N LEU A 47 0.31 -6.50 3.68
CA LEU A 47 -1.10 -6.10 3.62
C LEU A 47 -1.93 -6.99 2.70
N ARG A 48 -1.34 -7.50 1.61
CA ARG A 48 -2.02 -8.44 0.70
C ARG A 48 -2.38 -9.77 1.36
N ASN A 49 -1.79 -10.13 2.50
CA ASN A 49 -2.13 -11.38 3.21
C ASN A 49 -3.30 -11.23 4.20
N LEU A 50 -3.84 -10.03 4.38
CA LEU A 50 -5.01 -9.80 5.19
C LEU A 50 -6.29 -10.32 4.51
N ASP A 51 -7.33 -10.55 5.32
CA ASP A 51 -8.65 -11.01 4.86
C ASP A 51 -9.28 -10.00 3.91
N ASP A 52 -9.97 -10.48 2.88
CA ASP A 52 -10.59 -9.63 1.85
C ASP A 52 -11.65 -8.68 2.40
N SER A 53 -12.29 -9.04 3.52
CA SER A 53 -13.26 -8.22 4.24
C SER A 53 -12.64 -7.12 5.11
N THR A 54 -11.32 -7.13 5.32
CA THR A 54 -10.62 -6.11 6.12
C THR A 54 -10.85 -4.74 5.49
N VAL A 55 -11.44 -3.82 6.26
CA VAL A 55 -11.71 -2.45 5.81
C VAL A 55 -10.44 -1.63 5.96
N VAL A 56 -10.10 -0.84 4.95
CA VAL A 56 -8.90 0.00 4.89
C VAL A 56 -9.31 1.47 5.01
N TYR A 57 -8.71 2.14 5.98
CA TYR A 57 -8.83 3.58 6.22
C TYR A 57 -7.46 4.24 5.96
N PRO A 58 -7.30 4.92 4.81
CA PRO A 58 -6.05 5.58 4.45
C PRO A 58 -5.81 6.87 5.24
N GLY A 59 -4.55 7.31 5.29
CA GLY A 59 -4.16 8.60 5.87
C GLY A 59 -4.61 9.81 5.04
N HIS A 60 -4.79 9.62 3.73
CA HIS A 60 -5.25 10.62 2.78
C HIS A 60 -6.26 10.01 1.80
N ALA A 61 -7.24 10.82 1.38
CA ALA A 61 -8.25 10.42 0.40
C ALA A 61 -8.07 11.22 -0.90
N TYR A 62 -7.76 10.50 -1.98
CA TYR A 62 -7.67 11.05 -3.35
C TYR A 62 -8.74 10.46 -4.27
N ALA A 63 -9.43 9.41 -3.82
CA ALA A 63 -10.61 8.85 -4.45
C ALA A 63 -11.88 9.43 -3.80
N PRO A 64 -13.05 9.36 -4.46
CA PRO A 64 -14.33 9.73 -3.85
C PRO A 64 -14.64 8.94 -2.58
N GLU A 65 -14.21 7.69 -2.52
CA GLU A 65 -14.38 6.82 -1.37
C GLU A 65 -13.35 7.13 -0.27
N SER A 66 -13.82 7.29 0.96
CA SER A 66 -12.97 7.49 2.15
C SER A 66 -12.44 6.19 2.74
N SER A 67 -12.93 5.04 2.28
CA SER A 67 -12.50 3.70 2.72
C SER A 67 -12.70 2.67 1.60
N THR A 68 -12.01 1.55 1.69
CA THR A 68 -12.10 0.41 0.76
C THR A 68 -11.93 -0.88 1.56
N THR A 69 -11.99 -2.06 0.93
CA THR A 69 -11.52 -3.31 1.56
C THR A 69 -10.22 -3.80 0.94
N ILE A 70 -9.49 -4.66 1.65
CA ILE A 70 -8.31 -5.36 1.12
C ILE A 70 -8.67 -6.17 -0.13
N GLY A 71 -9.85 -6.79 -0.18
CA GLY A 71 -10.33 -7.53 -1.35
C GLY A 71 -10.50 -6.66 -2.60
N GLU A 72 -11.07 -5.46 -2.44
CA GLU A 72 -11.15 -4.47 -3.53
C GLU A 72 -9.75 -4.03 -3.98
N GLN A 73 -8.84 -3.77 -3.03
CA GLN A 73 -7.48 -3.33 -3.35
C GLN A 73 -6.67 -4.42 -4.06
N LYS A 74 -6.81 -5.70 -3.68
CA LYS A 74 -6.21 -6.83 -4.41
C LYS A 74 -6.65 -6.90 -5.87
N ARG A 75 -7.92 -6.55 -6.16
CA ARG A 75 -8.49 -6.57 -7.51
C ARG A 75 -8.08 -5.36 -8.33
N HIS A 76 -8.12 -4.17 -7.75
CA HIS A 76 -8.07 -2.92 -8.51
C HIS A 76 -6.77 -2.13 -8.33
N ASN A 77 -6.10 -2.22 -7.19
CA ASN A 77 -4.88 -1.46 -6.92
C ASN A 77 -3.67 -2.09 -7.61
N MET A 78 -3.13 -1.39 -8.62
CA MET A 78 -1.95 -1.83 -9.38
C MET A 78 -0.75 -2.16 -8.48
N TYR A 79 -0.53 -1.35 -7.44
CA TYR A 79 0.63 -1.50 -6.55
C TYR A 79 0.57 -2.74 -5.65
N MET A 80 -0.60 -3.38 -5.51
CA MET A 80 -0.79 -4.65 -4.78
C MET A 80 -0.82 -5.89 -5.70
N ARG A 81 -0.44 -5.71 -6.98
CA ARG A 81 -0.55 -6.75 -8.01
C ARG A 81 0.78 -7.07 -8.70
N PHE A 82 1.89 -6.47 -8.26
CA PHE A 82 3.21 -6.76 -8.81
C PHE A 82 3.71 -8.12 -8.32
N LYS A 83 4.15 -8.97 -9.26
CA LYS A 83 4.62 -10.33 -8.97
C LYS A 83 6.09 -10.40 -8.54
N ASN A 84 6.87 -9.39 -8.90
CA ASN A 84 8.28 -9.29 -8.57
C ASN A 84 8.63 -7.83 -8.25
N LEU A 85 9.76 -7.67 -7.58
CA LEU A 85 10.25 -6.38 -7.10
C LEU A 85 10.70 -5.48 -8.26
N ASP A 86 11.36 -6.03 -9.28
CA ASP A 86 11.92 -5.22 -10.37
C ASP A 86 10.83 -4.48 -11.16
N ASP A 87 9.71 -5.15 -11.48
CA ASP A 87 8.56 -4.53 -12.14
C ASP A 87 7.92 -3.43 -11.27
N PHE A 88 7.88 -3.65 -9.95
CA PHE A 88 7.38 -2.65 -9.00
C PHE A 88 8.29 -1.43 -8.98
N LEU A 89 9.61 -1.63 -8.88
CA LEU A 89 10.59 -0.55 -8.89
C LEU A 89 10.49 0.27 -10.17
N MET A 90 10.41 -0.40 -11.33
CA MET A 90 10.26 0.27 -12.62
C MET A 90 8.98 1.12 -12.66
N ALA A 91 7.85 0.60 -12.17
CA ALA A 91 6.60 1.35 -12.10
C ALA A 91 6.66 2.55 -11.14
N MET A 92 7.50 2.49 -10.10
CA MET A 92 7.74 3.60 -9.16
C MET A 92 8.82 4.57 -9.66
N GLY A 93 9.36 4.39 -10.88
CA GLY A 93 10.39 5.27 -11.46
C GLY A 93 11.82 4.94 -11.05
N TYR A 94 12.06 3.76 -10.50
CA TYR A 94 13.39 3.26 -10.11
C TYR A 94 13.88 2.23 -11.12
N SER A 95 15.10 2.41 -11.61
CA SER A 95 15.84 1.38 -12.34
C SER A 95 17.00 0.90 -11.48
N ARG A 96 17.24 -0.41 -11.45
CA ARG A 96 18.48 -0.96 -10.90
C ARG A 96 19.67 -0.68 -11.81
#